data_AF-A0A524MU94-F1
#
_entry.id   AF-A0A524MU94-F1
#
_cell.length_a   1.000
_cell.length_b   1.000
_cell.length_c   1.000
_cell.angle_alpha   90.00
_cell.angle_beta   90.00
_cell.angle_gamma   90.00
#
_symmetry.space_group_name_H-M   'P 1'
#
loop_
_entity.id
_entity.type
_entity.pdbx_description
1 polymer ?
#
loop_
_entity_poly.entity_id
_entity_poly.type
_entity_poly.pdbx_seq_one_letter_code
_entity_poly.pdbx_strand_id
1 'polypeptide(L)' 'VHVDAFAQGEKVLLIDDLLATGGTAAAAASLIEKAGGKVAGVEFLVELAFLDGRKKLSAYPVFAAIVY' A
#
# COMPACT_ATOMS: atom_id res chain seq x y z
N VAL A 1 -0.44 0.91 -13.03
CA VAL A 1 -1.25 2.13 -12.81
C VAL A 1 -1.17 2.95 -14.07
N HIS A 2 -2.30 3.28 -14.68
CA HIS A 2 -2.30 4.18 -15.83
C HIS A 2 -2.05 5.62 -15.36
N VAL A 3 -1.42 6.46 -16.19
CA VAL A 3 -0.94 7.80 -15.77
C VAL A 3 -2.05 8.80 -15.46
N ASP A 4 -3.28 8.49 -15.87
CA ASP A 4 -4.51 9.26 -15.68
C ASP A 4 -5.49 8.56 -14.72
N ALA A 5 -5.01 7.55 -13.97
CA ALA A 5 -5.87 6.74 -13.10
C ALA A 5 -6.49 7.54 -11.95
N PHE A 6 -5.92 8.71 -11.60
CA PHE A 6 -6.35 9.53 -10.47
C PHE A 6 -6.39 11.01 -10.84
N ALA A 7 -7.34 11.74 -10.26
CA ALA A 7 -7.27 13.18 -10.23
C ALA A 7 -6.18 13.67 -9.26
N GLN A 8 -5.63 14.86 -9.50
CA GLN A 8 -4.59 15.43 -8.64
C GLN A 8 -5.08 15.56 -7.19
N GLY A 9 -4.39 14.88 -6.27
CA GLY A 9 -4.70 14.86 -4.84
C GLY A 9 -5.81 13.90 -4.42
N GLU A 10 -6.33 13.08 -5.34
CA GLU A 10 -7.37 12.08 -5.05
C GLU A 10 -6.88 11.10 -3.98
N LYS A 11 -7.71 10.86 -2.96
CA LYS A 11 -7.35 9.96 -1.86
C LYS A 11 -7.56 8.52 -2.27
N VAL A 12 -6.51 7.71 -2.19
CA VAL A 12 -6.51 6.31 -2.63
C VAL A 12 -6.23 5.39 -1.45
N LEU A 13 -7.04 4.36 -1.30
CA LEU A 13 -6.78 3.24 -0.39
C LEU A 13 -6.17 2.09 -1.20
N LEU A 14 -4.94 1.68 -0.85
CA LEU A 14 -4.31 0.53 -1.48
C LEU A 14 -4.72 -0.74 -0.71
N ILE A 15 -5.32 -1.71 -1.38
CA ILE A 15 -5.76 -2.97 -0.78
C ILE A 15 -5.11 -4.13 -1.55
N ASP A 16 -4.58 -5.11 -0.82
CA ASP A 16 -4.04 -6.36 -1.38
C ASP A 16 -4.41 -7.56 -0.50
N ASP A 17 -4.20 -8.78 -0.98
CA ASP A 17 -4.52 -9.99 -0.20
C ASP A 17 -3.52 -10.26 0.94
N LEU A 18 -2.22 -10.13 0.66
CA LEU A 18 -1.15 -10.58 1.55
C LEU A 18 0.01 -9.58 1.66
N LEU A 19 0.31 -9.15 2.88
CA LEU A 19 1.57 -8.48 3.21
C LEU A 19 2.65 -9.51 3.57
N ALA A 20 3.59 -9.73 2.65
CA ALA A 20 4.85 -10.45 2.91
C ALA A 20 6.00 -9.47 3.20
N THR A 21 6.92 -9.28 2.25
CA THR A 21 8.09 -8.37 2.43
C THR A 21 7.80 -6.90 2.13
N GLY A 22 6.55 -6.55 1.79
CA GLY A 22 6.11 -5.18 1.49
C GLY A 22 6.56 -4.58 0.15
N GLY A 23 7.34 -5.30 -0.66
CA GLY A 23 7.90 -4.77 -1.92
C GLY A 23 6.83 -4.36 -2.94
N THR A 24 5.86 -5.23 -3.20
CA THR A 24 4.76 -4.99 -4.15
C THR A 24 3.93 -3.77 -3.74
N ALA A 25 3.49 -3.72 -2.48
CA ALA A 25 2.69 -2.61 -1.97
C ALA A 25 3.46 -1.28 -1.98
N ALA A 26 4.76 -1.27 -1.65
CA ALA A 26 5.58 -0.06 -1.71
C ALA A 26 5.73 0.47 -3.15
N ALA A 27 5.92 -0.43 -4.12
CA ALA A 27 5.96 -0.06 -5.53
C ALA A 27 4.61 0.48 -6.01
N ALA A 28 3.50 -0.17 -5.63
CA ALA A 28 2.15 0.28 -5.95
C ALA A 28 1.85 1.67 -5.36
N ALA A 29 2.16 1.89 -4.08
CA ALA A 29 2.02 3.20 -3.43
C ALA A 29 2.83 4.28 -4.16
N SER A 30 4.08 4.00 -4.55
CA SER A 30 4.88 4.94 -5.34
C SER A 30 4.26 5.25 -6.70
N LEU A 31 3.64 4.27 -7.37
CA LEU A 31 2.96 4.49 -8.64
C LEU A 31 1.69 5.33 -8.48
N ILE A 32 0.95 5.15 -7.39
CA ILE A 32 -0.23 5.97 -7.06
C ILE A 32 0.18 7.43 -6.89
N GLU A 33 1.20 7.70 -6.07
CA GLU A 33 1.71 9.06 -5.83
C GLU A 33 2.21 9.73 -7.12
N LYS A 34 2.90 8.97 -7.98
CA LYS A 34 3.37 9.46 -9.29
C LYS A 34 2.23 9.75 -10.27
N ALA A 35 1.12 9.04 -10.17
CA ALA A 35 -0.07 9.24 -10.99
C ALA A 35 -1.01 10.34 -10.43
N GLY A 36 -0.57 11.10 -9.42
CA GLY A 36 -1.32 12.22 -8.84
C GLY A 36 -2.22 11.86 -7.68
N GLY A 37 -2.36 10.58 -7.33
CA GLY A 37 -3.10 10.13 -6.15
C GLY A 37 -2.34 10.40 -4.85
N LYS A 38 -3.03 10.36 -3.72
CA LYS A 38 -2.47 10.41 -2.36
C LYS A 38 -2.89 9.16 -1.59
N VAL A 39 -1.94 8.34 -1.20
CA VAL A 39 -2.22 7.10 -0.45
C VAL A 39 -2.68 7.47 0.97
N ALA A 40 -3.94 7.16 1.27
CA ALA A 40 -4.54 7.37 2.58
C ALA A 40 -4.21 6.26 3.58
N GLY A 41 -3.89 5.07 3.07
CA GLY A 41 -3.53 3.88 3.85
C GLY A 41 -3.28 2.67 2.95
N VAL A 42 -2.75 1.62 3.56
CA VAL A 42 -2.54 0.32 2.91
C VAL A 42 -3.18 -0.77 3.76
N GLU A 43 -4.04 -1.58 3.17
CA GLU A 43 -4.78 -2.64 3.86
C GLU A 43 -4.52 -4.01 3.26
N PHE A 44 -4.46 -5.02 4.12
CA PHE A 44 -4.27 -6.40 3.74
C PHE A 44 -5.29 -7.31 4.42
N LEU A 45 -5.66 -8.41 3.78
CA LEU A 45 -6.40 -9.46 4.47
C LEU A 45 -5.48 -10.21 5.45
N VAL A 46 -4.27 -10.55 5.00
CA VAL A 46 -3.28 -11.31 5.78
C VAL A 46 -1.94 -10.60 5.81
N GLU A 47 -1.23 -10.68 6.93
CA GLU A 47 0.16 -10.26 7.07
C GLU A 47 1.03 -11.40 7.62
N LEU A 48 2.24 -11.55 7.06
CA LEU A 48 3.33 -12.37 7.59
C LEU A 48 4.31 -11.46 8.35
N ALA A 49 4.04 -11.17 9.63
CA ALA A 49 4.74 -10.17 10.42
C ALA A 49 6.23 -10.49 10.59
N PHE A 50 6.59 -11.78 10.61
CA PHE A 50 7.98 -12.24 10.69
C PHE A 50 8.85 -11.84 9.49
N LEU A 51 8.25 -11.34 8.40
CA LEU A 51 8.97 -10.82 7.22
C LEU A 51 9.18 -9.31 7.25
N ASP A 52 8.75 -8.62 8.32
CA ASP A 52 8.98 -7.18 8.53
C ASP A 52 8.45 -6.27 7.39
N GLY A 53 7.40 -6.71 6.67
CA GLY A 53 6.88 -6.01 5.49
C GLY A 53 6.47 -4.55 5.75
N ARG A 54 5.91 -4.28 6.93
CA ARG A 54 5.51 -2.92 7.36
C ARG A 54 6.65 -1.90 7.33
N LYS A 55 7.91 -2.32 7.50
CA LYS A 55 9.07 -1.39 7.47
C LYS A 55 9.17 -0.63 6.14
N LYS A 56 8.83 -1.28 5.02
CA LYS A 56 8.84 -0.65 3.69
C LYS A 56 7.64 0.26 3.43
N LEU A 57 6.62 0.20 4.30
CA LEU A 57 5.39 0.98 4.19
C LEU A 57 5.28 2.04 5.30
N SER A 58 6.39 2.38 5.96
CA SER A 58 6.43 3.29 7.12
C SER A 58 5.90 4.70 6.88
N ALA A 59 5.74 5.12 5.61
CA ALA A 59 5.12 6.38 5.23
C ALA A 59 3.59 6.37 5.32
N TYR A 60 2.96 5.20 5.47
CA TYR A 60 1.51 5.03 5.38
C TYR A 60 0.95 4.30 6.61
N PRO A 61 -0.29 4.58 7.01
CA PRO A 61 -1.03 3.70 7.91
C PRO A 61 -1.16 2.30 7.28
N VAL A 62 -0.84 1.26 8.04
CA VAL A 62 -0.97 -0.14 7.59
C VAL A 62 -1.94 -0.90 8.48
N PHE A 63 -2.94 -1.51 7.87
CA PHE A 63 -3.89 -2.40 8.52
C PHE A 63 -3.81 -3.81 7.91
N ALA A 64 -3.97 -4.83 8.74
CA ALA A 64 -4.13 -6.21 8.31
C ALA A 64 -5.22 -6.88 9.16
N ALA A 65 -6.16 -7.57 8.52
CA ALA A 65 -7.27 -8.22 9.24
C ALA A 65 -6.79 -9.43 10.05
N ILE A 66 -5.80 -10.18 9.54
CA ILE A 66 -5.19 -11.34 10.19
C ILE A 66 -3.66 -11.19 10.14
N VAL A 67 -2.99 -11.45 11.26
CA VAL A 67 -1.52 -11.34 11.39
C VAL A 67 -0.94 -12.66 11.86
N TYR A 68 0.03 -13.18 11.11
CA TYR A 68 0.81 -14.39 11.40
C TYR A 68 2.28 -14.07 11.66
#